data_AF-A0A832H0Y3-F1
#
_entry.id   AF-A0A832H0Y3-F1
#
_cell.length_a   1.000
_cell.length_b   1.000
_cell.length_c   1.000
_cell.angle_alpha   90.00
_cell.angle_beta   90.00
_cell.angle_gamma   90.00
#
_symmetry.space_group_name_H-M   'P 1'
#
loop_
_entity.id
_entity.type
_entity.pdbx_description
1 polymer ?
#
loop_
_entity_poly.entity_id
_entity_poly.type
_entity_poly.pdbx_seq_one_letter_code
_entity_poly.pdbx_strand_id
1 'polypeptide(L)'
;FCRQPGRVIAVDPVPEMRTAAAHNLQLAAQENDWFDPNYVKILAGDAFTLPIPDASVDVVAQNCLFNIFEPEDLQRALAEAYRVLKPGGRLIMSDPIATCPVPAHLQQDERLRALCLSGALTYEEYIQHLVTIGFGQVEIRARRPYRLLDTQTYNLDTPLLLESLDSVSFKVPMPEDGACVFTGKTAIYAGSESLFDDHAGHLLERGIPLAVCDKTAAKFALQFPQDIIITDSTWHYGGGGCC
;
A
#
# COMPACT_ATOMS: atom_id res chain seq x y z
N PHE A 1 -2.60 18.89 2.38
CA PHE A 1 -3.60 19.43 3.33
C PHE A 1 -4.67 20.18 2.57
N CYS A 2 -5.93 19.76 2.66
CA CYS A 2 -7.04 20.43 2.00
C CYS A 2 -7.82 21.24 3.04
N ARG A 3 -7.97 22.55 2.83
CA ARG A 3 -8.74 23.46 3.69
C ARG A 3 -10.09 23.82 3.08
N GLN A 4 -10.68 22.86 2.38
CA GLN A 4 -11.99 23.02 1.76
C GLN A 4 -13.01 22.18 2.53
N PRO A 5 -14.22 22.71 2.78
CA PRO A 5 -15.27 21.98 3.47
C PRO A 5 -15.56 20.60 2.86
N GLY A 6 -15.59 19.58 3.71
CA GLY A 6 -15.93 18.20 3.37
C GLY A 6 -14.99 17.50 2.40
N ARG A 7 -13.74 17.93 2.28
CA ARG A 7 -12.73 17.28 1.43
C ARG A 7 -12.01 16.13 2.13
N VAL A 8 -12.10 16.04 3.45
CA VAL A 8 -11.72 14.84 4.20
C VAL A 8 -12.99 14.11 4.57
N ILE A 9 -13.07 12.82 4.26
CA ILE A 9 -14.21 11.97 4.59
C ILE A 9 -13.68 10.85 5.48
N ALA A 10 -14.21 10.76 6.70
CA ALA A 10 -13.96 9.67 7.62
C ALA A 10 -15.19 8.77 7.66
N VAL A 11 -14.99 7.46 7.56
CA VAL A 11 -16.05 6.44 7.62
C VAL A 11 -15.72 5.49 8.75
N ASP A 12 -16.66 5.29 9.67
CA ASP A 12 -16.49 4.36 10.79
C ASP A 12 -17.85 3.75 11.16
N PRO A 13 -17.96 2.43 11.39
CA PRO A 13 -19.23 1.80 11.72
C PRO A 13 -19.66 2.04 13.18
N VAL A 14 -18.73 2.35 14.09
CA VAL A 14 -18.95 2.45 15.53
C VAL A 14 -19.41 3.87 15.94
N PRO A 15 -20.62 4.06 16.47
CA PRO A 15 -21.14 5.38 16.88
C PRO A 15 -20.27 6.12 17.89
N GLU A 16 -19.68 5.39 18.84
CA GLU A 16 -18.82 5.92 19.89
C GLU A 16 -17.52 6.49 19.31
N MET A 17 -16.93 5.82 18.32
CA MET A 17 -15.74 6.28 17.62
C MET A 17 -16.02 7.55 16.81
N ARG A 18 -17.17 7.61 16.12
CA ARG A 18 -17.61 8.82 15.41
C ARG A 18 -17.86 9.99 16.36
N THR A 19 -18.43 9.73 17.53
CA THR A 19 -18.68 10.74 18.57
C THR A 19 -17.36 11.29 19.13
N ALA A 20 -16.42 10.40 19.44
CA ALA A 20 -15.08 10.79 19.90
C ALA A 20 -14.33 11.59 18.83
N ALA A 21 -14.39 11.17 17.56
CA ALA A 21 -13.80 11.90 16.44
C ALA A 21 -14.40 13.31 16.31
N ALA A 22 -15.73 13.44 16.36
CA ALA A 22 -16.39 14.75 16.30
C ALA A 22 -15.95 15.68 17.45
N HIS A 23 -15.85 15.16 18.67
CA HIS A 23 -15.34 15.91 19.82
C HIS A 23 -13.88 16.35 19.61
N ASN A 24 -13.00 15.46 19.15
CA ASN A 24 -11.59 15.78 18.90
C ASN A 24 -11.41 16.83 17.79
N LEU A 25 -12.26 16.85 16.77
CA LEU A 25 -12.24 17.91 15.75
C LEU A 25 -12.57 19.28 16.37
N GLN A 26 -13.48 19.34 17.34
CA GLN A 26 -13.80 20.59 18.04
C GLN A 26 -12.62 21.08 18.89
N LEU A 27 -11.94 20.18 19.62
CA LEU A 27 -10.73 20.52 20.35
C LEU A 27 -9.63 21.03 19.42
N ALA A 28 -9.42 20.34 18.29
CA ALA A 28 -8.43 20.77 17.30
C ALA A 28 -8.70 22.19 16.78
N ALA A 29 -9.97 22.57 16.60
CA ALA A 29 -10.36 23.92 16.18
C ALA A 29 -10.09 24.99 17.25
N GLN A 30 -10.16 24.64 18.53
CA GLN A 30 -9.81 25.55 19.64
C GLN A 30 -8.30 25.78 19.75
N GLU A 31 -7.51 24.75 19.41
CA GLU A 31 -6.04 24.81 19.47
C GLU A 31 -5.41 25.38 18.19
N ASN A 32 -6.15 25.41 17.07
CA ASN A 32 -5.61 25.74 15.75
C ASN A 32 -6.54 26.71 15.00
N ASP A 33 -6.18 28.00 14.98
CA ASP A 33 -6.93 29.07 14.28
C ASP A 33 -7.20 28.80 12.79
N TRP A 34 -6.38 27.96 12.15
CA TRP A 34 -6.50 27.63 10.73
C TRP A 34 -7.46 26.47 10.45
N PHE A 35 -7.85 25.72 11.47
CA PHE A 35 -8.62 24.50 11.34
C PHE A 35 -10.12 24.76 11.51
N ASP A 36 -10.91 24.31 10.55
CA ASP A 36 -12.38 24.28 10.65
C ASP A 36 -12.83 22.80 10.63
N PRO A 37 -13.58 22.32 11.64
CA PRO A 37 -14.14 20.98 11.66
C PRO A 37 -14.92 20.62 10.39
N ASN A 38 -15.51 21.61 9.69
CA ASN A 38 -16.24 21.41 8.44
C ASN A 38 -15.36 20.90 7.30
N TYR A 39 -14.02 20.96 7.40
CA TYR A 39 -13.12 20.31 6.43
C TYR A 39 -13.30 18.78 6.41
N VAL A 40 -13.80 18.20 7.51
CA VAL A 40 -13.99 16.76 7.71
C VAL A 40 -15.48 16.43 7.74
N LYS A 41 -15.89 15.44 6.95
CA LYS A 41 -17.21 14.79 7.02
C LYS A 41 -17.05 13.43 7.66
N ILE A 42 -17.74 13.19 8.78
CA ILE A 42 -17.78 11.88 9.43
C ILE A 42 -19.07 11.19 8.99
N LEU A 43 -18.96 9.99 8.42
CA LEU A 43 -20.06 9.17 7.93
C LEU A 43 -20.13 7.86 8.69
N ALA A 44 -21.35 7.36 8.90
CA ALA A 44 -21.56 5.99 9.35
C ALA A 44 -21.47 5.04 8.15
N GLY A 45 -20.67 3.99 8.26
CA GLY A 45 -20.49 2.98 7.23
C GLY A 45 -19.31 2.08 7.57
N ASP A 46 -19.15 0.99 6.82
CA ASP A 46 -18.00 0.10 6.94
C ASP A 46 -17.16 0.11 5.65
N ALA A 47 -16.04 -0.60 5.66
CA ALA A 47 -15.14 -0.69 4.52
C ALA A 47 -15.70 -1.53 3.37
N PHE A 48 -16.76 -2.32 3.60
CA PHE A 48 -17.33 -3.24 2.61
C PHE A 48 -18.43 -2.61 1.77
N THR A 49 -19.00 -1.49 2.22
CA THR A 49 -19.97 -0.68 1.47
C THR A 49 -19.81 0.78 1.87
N LEU A 50 -18.84 1.45 1.25
CA LEU A 50 -18.52 2.84 1.52
C LEU A 50 -19.70 3.73 1.08
N PRO A 51 -20.20 4.63 1.95
CA PRO A 51 -21.25 5.60 1.63
C PRO A 51 -20.70 6.79 0.79
N ILE A 52 -19.89 6.47 -0.21
CA ILE A 52 -19.14 7.39 -1.06
C ILE A 52 -19.42 7.02 -2.52
N PRO A 53 -19.72 7.98 -3.42
CA PRO A 53 -19.94 7.70 -4.84
C PRO A 53 -18.71 7.15 -5.55
N ASP A 54 -18.95 6.43 -6.63
CA ASP A 54 -17.92 5.96 -7.55
C ASP A 54 -17.05 7.12 -8.05
N ALA A 55 -15.75 6.86 -8.23
CA ALA A 55 -14.81 7.78 -8.84
C ALA A 55 -14.91 9.23 -8.32
N SER A 56 -15.04 9.41 -7.00
CA SER A 56 -15.31 10.71 -6.38
C SER A 56 -14.17 11.23 -5.50
N VAL A 57 -13.26 10.35 -5.06
CA VAL A 57 -12.13 10.73 -4.21
C VAL A 57 -10.78 10.54 -4.91
N ASP A 58 -9.84 11.43 -4.61
CA ASP A 58 -8.48 11.39 -5.18
C ASP A 58 -7.56 10.45 -4.39
N VAL A 59 -7.81 10.31 -3.09
CA VAL A 59 -7.00 9.52 -2.17
C VAL A 59 -7.90 8.76 -1.20
N VAL A 60 -7.64 7.46 -1.04
CA VAL A 60 -8.14 6.64 0.07
C VAL A 60 -6.94 6.36 0.97
N ALA A 61 -7.13 6.44 2.28
CA ALA A 61 -6.08 6.13 3.24
C ALA A 61 -6.61 5.17 4.31
N GLN A 62 -5.88 4.10 4.60
CA GLN A 62 -6.14 3.25 5.75
C GLN A 62 -4.85 2.90 6.50
N ASN A 63 -4.97 2.63 7.79
CA ASN A 63 -3.88 2.20 8.64
C ASN A 63 -4.35 1.02 9.50
N CYS A 64 -3.64 -0.10 9.44
CA CYS A 64 -3.85 -1.31 10.25
C CYS A 64 -5.27 -1.92 10.20
N LEU A 65 -6.04 -1.66 9.13
CA LEU A 65 -7.41 -2.15 9.01
C LEU A 65 -7.51 -3.49 8.28
N PHE A 66 -6.66 -3.76 7.28
CA PHE A 66 -6.89 -4.89 6.40
C PHE A 66 -6.44 -6.23 6.98
N ASN A 67 -5.44 -6.23 7.86
CA ASN A 67 -4.99 -7.45 8.54
C ASN A 67 -6.04 -8.09 9.49
N ILE A 68 -7.11 -7.38 9.86
CA ILE A 68 -8.18 -7.95 10.69
C ILE A 68 -9.30 -8.57 9.85
N PHE A 69 -9.27 -8.39 8.53
CA PHE A 69 -10.25 -8.95 7.63
C PHE A 69 -9.89 -10.38 7.23
N GLU A 70 -10.91 -11.21 7.10
CA GLU A 70 -10.79 -12.47 6.38
C GLU A 70 -10.58 -12.18 4.88
N PRO A 71 -10.03 -13.13 4.10
CA PRO A 71 -9.66 -12.89 2.70
C PRO A 71 -10.80 -12.33 1.83
N GLU A 72 -12.04 -12.79 2.02
CA GLU A 72 -13.20 -12.31 1.28
C GLU A 72 -13.56 -10.86 1.66
N ASP A 73 -13.47 -10.53 2.94
CA ASP A 73 -13.71 -9.18 3.45
C ASP A 73 -12.63 -8.20 3.00
N LEU A 74 -11.37 -8.64 2.93
CA LEU A 74 -10.28 -7.87 2.35
C LEU A 74 -10.56 -7.54 0.88
N GLN A 75 -10.98 -8.55 0.09
CA GLN A 75 -11.29 -8.35 -1.31
C GLN A 75 -12.44 -7.34 -1.50
N ARG A 76 -13.50 -7.44 -0.68
CA ARG A 76 -14.63 -6.48 -0.69
C ARG A 76 -14.17 -5.07 -0.33
N ALA A 77 -13.35 -4.93 0.71
CA ALA A 77 -12.85 -3.63 1.15
C ALA A 77 -11.94 -2.96 0.10
N LEU A 78 -11.04 -3.73 -0.52
CA LEU A 78 -10.20 -3.23 -1.59
C LEU A 78 -11.02 -2.86 -2.83
N ALA A 79 -12.05 -3.63 -3.17
CA ALA A 79 -12.95 -3.31 -4.28
C ALA A 79 -13.69 -1.99 -4.05
N GLU A 80 -14.18 -1.74 -2.83
CA GLU A 80 -14.81 -0.48 -2.46
C GLU A 80 -13.82 0.69 -2.51
N ALA A 81 -12.62 0.52 -1.97
CA ALA A 81 -11.56 1.53 -2.08
C ALA A 81 -11.25 1.86 -3.55
N TYR A 82 -11.18 0.84 -4.41
CA TYR A 82 -10.97 1.02 -5.84
C TYR A 82 -12.16 1.71 -6.52
N ARG A 83 -13.40 1.35 -6.17
CA ARG A 83 -14.64 1.93 -6.73
C ARG A 83 -14.69 3.44 -6.49
N VAL A 84 -14.46 3.88 -5.25
CA VAL A 84 -14.58 5.29 -4.87
C VAL A 84 -13.45 6.16 -5.44
N LEU A 85 -12.28 5.58 -5.73
CA LEU A 85 -11.15 6.29 -6.32
C LEU A 85 -11.44 6.74 -7.75
N LYS A 86 -11.10 8.00 -8.05
CA LYS A 86 -11.04 8.51 -9.44
C LYS A 86 -9.98 7.75 -10.25
N PRO A 87 -10.07 7.72 -11.59
CA PRO A 87 -8.92 7.38 -12.43
C PRO A 87 -7.72 8.27 -12.07
N GLY A 88 -6.55 7.66 -11.88
CA GLY A 88 -5.34 8.31 -11.37
C GLY A 88 -5.32 8.56 -9.86
N GLY A 89 -6.39 8.24 -9.14
CA GLY A 89 -6.44 8.27 -7.69
C GLY A 89 -5.56 7.18 -7.06
N ARG A 90 -5.32 7.27 -5.75
CA ARG A 90 -4.42 6.36 -5.04
C ARG A 90 -4.94 5.90 -3.68
N LEU A 91 -4.71 4.64 -3.37
CA LEU A 91 -4.81 4.07 -2.04
C LEU A 91 -3.44 4.22 -1.35
N ILE A 92 -3.39 4.87 -0.20
CA ILE A 92 -2.20 4.98 0.64
C ILE A 92 -2.43 4.16 1.88
N MET A 93 -1.49 3.29 2.22
CA MET A 93 -1.69 2.39 3.34
C MET A 93 -0.43 2.06 4.13
N SER A 94 -0.66 1.67 5.37
CA SER A 94 0.30 1.03 6.26
C SER A 94 -0.39 -0.14 6.95
N ASP A 95 0.09 -1.36 6.73
CA ASP A 95 -0.49 -2.59 7.30
C ASP A 95 0.61 -3.58 7.69
N PRO A 96 0.43 -4.39 8.75
CA PRO A 96 1.30 -5.52 9.01
C PRO A 96 1.22 -6.59 7.92
N ILE A 97 2.39 -7.07 7.53
CA ILE A 97 2.61 -8.27 6.73
C ILE A 97 3.43 -9.28 7.54
N ALA A 98 3.36 -10.55 7.16
CA ALA A 98 4.12 -11.63 7.75
C ALA A 98 5.25 -12.09 6.81
N THR A 99 6.41 -12.48 7.34
CA THR A 99 7.51 -13.01 6.52
C THR A 99 7.23 -14.39 5.94
N CYS A 100 6.25 -15.11 6.51
CA CYS A 100 5.73 -16.37 6.00
C CYS A 100 4.25 -16.52 6.43
N PRO A 101 3.49 -17.46 5.83
CA PRO A 101 2.08 -17.64 6.17
C PRO A 101 1.89 -17.89 7.67
N VAL A 102 0.98 -17.14 8.29
CA VAL A 102 0.66 -17.30 9.72
C VAL A 102 0.01 -18.67 9.93
N PRO A 103 0.42 -19.47 10.94
CA PRO A 103 -0.22 -20.76 11.20
C PRO A 103 -1.71 -20.66 11.52
N ALA A 104 -2.48 -21.66 11.07
CA ALA A 104 -3.93 -21.69 11.21
C ALA A 104 -4.43 -21.53 12.66
N HIS A 105 -3.72 -22.08 13.65
CA HIS A 105 -4.13 -21.96 15.06
C HIS A 105 -4.03 -20.51 15.57
N LEU A 106 -3.08 -19.71 15.07
CA LEU A 106 -3.01 -18.28 15.38
C LEU A 106 -4.07 -17.51 14.58
N GLN A 107 -4.28 -17.86 13.31
CA GLN A 107 -5.35 -17.29 12.49
C GLN A 107 -6.75 -17.62 13.02
N GLN A 108 -6.93 -18.53 13.96
CA GLN A 108 -8.23 -18.82 14.58
C GLN A 108 -8.40 -18.13 15.94
N ASP A 109 -7.36 -17.47 16.46
CA ASP A 109 -7.42 -16.69 17.69
C ASP A 109 -7.94 -15.27 17.37
N GLU A 110 -9.21 -15.02 17.69
CA GLU A 110 -9.88 -13.73 17.48
C GLU A 110 -9.21 -12.58 18.26
N ARG A 111 -8.62 -12.86 19.43
CA ARG A 111 -7.91 -11.85 20.22
C ARG A 111 -6.60 -11.45 19.54
N LEU A 112 -5.84 -12.41 19.01
CA LEU A 112 -4.64 -12.10 18.23
C LEU A 112 -4.96 -11.35 16.95
N ARG A 113 -6.09 -11.65 16.32
CA ARG A 113 -6.57 -10.91 15.14
C ARG A 113 -6.92 -9.48 15.50
N ALA A 114 -7.70 -9.26 16.56
CA ALA A 114 -8.01 -7.92 17.04
C ALA A 114 -6.76 -7.10 17.42
N LEU A 115 -5.66 -7.76 17.80
CA LEU A 115 -4.36 -7.14 18.08
C LEU A 115 -3.48 -6.94 16.83
N CYS A 116 -3.99 -7.23 15.64
CA CYS A 116 -3.29 -7.17 14.35
C CYS A 116 -2.06 -8.10 14.27
N LEU A 117 -2.13 -9.27 14.91
CA LEU A 117 -1.00 -10.21 15.02
C LEU A 117 -1.13 -11.48 14.18
N SER A 118 -2.35 -11.87 13.81
CA SER A 118 -2.57 -13.19 13.20
C SER A 118 -3.25 -13.19 11.83
N GLY A 119 -3.83 -12.08 11.37
CA GLY A 119 -4.40 -11.99 10.02
C GLY A 119 -3.49 -11.31 8.99
N ALA A 120 -2.20 -11.12 9.31
CA ALA A 120 -1.23 -10.53 8.40
C ALA A 120 -0.92 -11.48 7.23
N LEU A 121 -1.07 -11.00 6.00
CA LEU A 121 -0.68 -11.75 4.79
C LEU A 121 0.82 -11.63 4.52
N THR A 122 1.37 -12.52 3.71
CA THR A 122 2.70 -12.32 3.14
C THR A 122 2.73 -11.13 2.19
N TYR A 123 3.93 -10.60 1.93
CA TYR A 123 4.11 -9.51 0.96
C TYR A 123 3.52 -9.88 -0.41
N GLU A 124 3.84 -11.07 -0.91
CA GLU A 124 3.43 -11.56 -2.22
C GLU A 124 1.90 -11.67 -2.33
N GLU A 125 1.24 -12.26 -1.33
CA GLU A 125 -0.22 -12.34 -1.27
C GLU A 125 -0.86 -10.95 -1.24
N TYR A 126 -0.33 -10.05 -0.41
CA TYR A 126 -0.87 -8.71 -0.27
C TYR A 126 -0.81 -7.92 -1.59
N ILE A 127 0.35 -7.94 -2.26
CA ILE A 127 0.52 -7.29 -3.57
C ILE A 127 -0.41 -7.93 -4.60
N GLN A 128 -0.54 -9.26 -4.59
CA GLN A 128 -1.43 -9.95 -5.52
C GLN A 128 -2.89 -9.52 -5.33
N HIS A 129 -3.36 -9.31 -4.09
CA HIS A 129 -4.70 -8.77 -3.85
C HIS A 129 -4.88 -7.38 -4.47
N LEU A 130 -3.93 -6.46 -4.29
CA LEU A 130 -4.00 -5.12 -4.89
C LEU A 130 -4.04 -5.18 -6.43
N VAL A 131 -3.17 -5.99 -7.02
CA VAL A 131 -3.10 -6.17 -8.49
C VAL A 131 -4.39 -6.77 -9.03
N THR A 132 -4.93 -7.79 -8.35
CA THR A 132 -6.16 -8.49 -8.76
C THR A 132 -7.37 -7.55 -8.77
N ILE A 133 -7.44 -6.60 -7.83
CA ILE A 133 -8.49 -5.58 -7.77
C ILE A 133 -8.39 -4.58 -8.93
N GLY A 134 -7.20 -4.41 -9.51
CA GLY A 134 -6.96 -3.59 -10.69
C GLY A 134 -6.06 -2.37 -10.46
N PHE A 135 -5.30 -2.33 -9.37
CA PHE A 135 -4.25 -1.31 -9.19
C PHE A 135 -3.08 -1.60 -10.14
N GLY A 136 -2.96 -0.81 -11.21
CA GLY A 136 -1.93 -1.00 -12.25
C GLY A 136 -0.51 -0.64 -11.82
N GLN A 137 -0.36 0.14 -10.74
CA GLN A 137 0.94 0.52 -10.18
C GLN A 137 0.90 0.49 -8.66
N VAL A 138 1.91 -0.11 -8.05
CA VAL A 138 2.07 -0.19 -6.59
C VAL A 138 3.48 0.26 -6.22
N GLU A 139 3.57 1.22 -5.32
CA GLU A 139 4.84 1.79 -4.88
C GLU A 139 5.07 1.46 -3.40
N ILE A 140 6.15 0.74 -3.10
CA ILE A 140 6.52 0.45 -1.72
C ILE A 140 7.32 1.62 -1.15
N ARG A 141 6.80 2.23 -0.08
CA ARG A 141 7.40 3.39 0.59
C ARG A 141 8.28 3.00 1.76
N ALA A 142 7.92 1.92 2.44
CA ALA A 142 8.71 1.34 3.51
C ALA A 142 8.31 -0.13 3.74
N ARG A 143 9.27 -0.94 4.15
CA ARG A 143 9.07 -2.25 4.77
C ARG A 143 9.96 -2.33 5.99
N ARG A 144 9.40 -2.54 7.18
CA ARG A 144 10.17 -2.48 8.44
C ARG A 144 9.69 -3.54 9.43
N PRO A 145 10.59 -4.28 10.10
CA PRO A 145 10.23 -5.10 11.25
C PRO A 145 9.44 -4.30 12.28
N TYR A 146 8.30 -4.84 12.71
CA TYR A 146 7.44 -4.21 13.71
C TYR A 146 7.24 -5.09 14.94
N ARG A 147 7.09 -6.42 14.78
CA ARG A 147 6.88 -7.33 15.90
C ARG A 147 7.37 -8.74 15.59
N LEU A 148 7.92 -9.42 16.59
CA LEU A 148 8.26 -10.85 16.51
C LEU A 148 7.27 -11.65 17.37
N LEU A 149 6.69 -12.71 16.80
CA LEU A 149 5.96 -13.71 17.55
C LEU A 149 6.93 -14.84 17.89
N ASP A 150 7.26 -14.98 19.17
CA ASP A 150 8.21 -15.98 19.64
C ASP A 150 7.61 -17.39 19.76
N THR A 151 8.48 -18.40 19.83
CA THR A 151 8.07 -19.80 19.85
C THR A 151 7.34 -20.22 21.13
N GLN A 152 7.64 -19.60 22.27
CA GLN A 152 7.11 -19.99 23.58
C GLN A 152 5.70 -19.41 23.80
N THR A 153 5.53 -18.12 23.54
CA THR A 153 4.26 -17.41 23.76
C THR A 153 3.19 -17.82 22.75
N TYR A 154 3.58 -18.09 21.50
CA TYR A 154 2.65 -18.33 20.39
C TYR A 154 2.63 -19.79 19.90
N ASN A 155 3.36 -20.68 20.59
CA ASN A 155 3.44 -22.11 20.24
C ASN A 155 3.81 -22.32 18.76
N LEU A 156 4.96 -21.78 18.38
CA LEU A 156 5.50 -21.84 17.02
C LEU A 156 6.78 -22.68 17.00
N ASP A 157 7.05 -23.37 15.89
CA ASP A 157 8.32 -24.10 15.70
C ASP A 157 9.50 -23.14 15.48
N THR A 158 9.25 -22.02 14.80
CA THR A 158 10.22 -20.96 14.54
C THR A 158 9.59 -19.59 14.79
N PRO A 159 10.37 -18.57 15.22
CA PRO A 159 9.84 -17.23 15.41
C PRO A 159 9.26 -16.66 14.10
N LEU A 160 8.10 -16.03 14.19
CA LEU A 160 7.44 -15.38 13.06
C LEU A 160 7.64 -13.87 13.13
N LEU A 161 8.31 -13.28 12.14
CA LEU A 161 8.50 -11.84 12.06
C LEU A 161 7.33 -11.19 11.31
N LEU A 162 6.74 -10.18 11.95
CA LEU A 162 5.79 -9.26 11.35
C LEU A 162 6.48 -7.95 11.01
N GLU A 163 6.18 -7.43 9.84
CA GLU A 163 6.72 -6.19 9.32
C GLU A 163 5.58 -5.23 9.00
N SER A 164 5.79 -3.93 9.14
CA SER A 164 4.89 -2.92 8.59
C SER A 164 5.27 -2.66 7.14
N LEU A 165 4.27 -2.66 6.26
CA LEU A 165 4.39 -2.32 4.85
C LEU A 165 3.65 -1.01 4.57
N ASP A 166 4.39 0.03 4.20
CA ASP A 166 3.83 1.27 3.70
C ASP A 166 3.83 1.24 2.18
N SER A 167 2.67 1.49 1.56
CA SER A 167 2.57 1.50 0.10
C SER A 167 1.57 2.52 -0.43
N VAL A 168 1.72 2.82 -1.72
CA VAL A 168 0.80 3.64 -2.50
C VAL A 168 0.40 2.88 -3.76
N SER A 169 -0.88 2.55 -3.89
CA SER A 169 -1.43 1.82 -5.03
C SER A 169 -2.28 2.75 -5.89
N PHE A 170 -1.96 2.85 -7.18
CA PHE A 170 -2.57 3.79 -8.10
C PHE A 170 -3.62 3.12 -8.99
N LYS A 171 -4.78 3.77 -9.11
CA LYS A 171 -5.84 3.40 -10.05
C LYS A 171 -5.49 3.92 -11.44
N VAL A 172 -4.50 3.29 -12.05
CA VAL A 172 -4.05 3.54 -13.42
C VAL A 172 -4.27 2.28 -14.26
N PRO A 173 -4.34 2.39 -15.60
CA PRO A 173 -4.49 1.23 -16.46
C PRO A 173 -3.43 0.16 -16.17
N MET A 174 -3.86 -1.09 -16.08
CA MET A 174 -2.97 -2.24 -15.96
C MET A 174 -2.22 -2.43 -17.28
N PRO A 175 -0.87 -2.45 -17.29
CA PRO A 175 -0.11 -2.83 -18.48
C PRO A 175 -0.42 -4.28 -18.89
N GLU A 176 -0.24 -4.61 -20.17
CA GLU A 176 -0.53 -5.94 -20.72
C GLU A 176 0.29 -7.06 -20.06
N ASP A 177 1.50 -6.75 -19.61
CA ASP A 177 2.44 -7.64 -18.92
C ASP A 177 2.31 -7.56 -17.37
N GLY A 178 1.21 -7.00 -16.86
CA GLY A 178 0.88 -6.95 -15.44
C GLY A 178 1.29 -5.65 -14.75
N ALA A 179 1.02 -5.56 -13.44
CA ALA A 179 1.21 -4.31 -12.68
C ALA A 179 2.68 -3.91 -12.55
N CYS A 180 2.92 -2.60 -12.50
CA CYS A 180 4.23 -2.05 -12.15
C CYS A 180 4.37 -1.95 -10.63
N VAL A 181 5.09 -2.89 -10.01
CA VAL A 181 5.41 -2.85 -8.58
C VAL A 181 6.82 -2.28 -8.40
N PHE A 182 6.94 -1.20 -7.63
CA PHE A 182 8.22 -0.54 -7.36
C PHE A 182 8.66 -0.80 -5.92
N THR A 183 9.64 -1.68 -5.76
CA THR A 183 10.27 -1.96 -4.45
C THR A 183 11.54 -1.14 -4.20
N GLY A 184 11.82 -0.15 -5.05
CA GLY A 184 13.00 0.72 -4.98
C GLY A 184 14.23 0.16 -5.69
N LYS A 185 14.06 -0.82 -6.59
CA LYS A 185 15.13 -1.27 -7.49
C LYS A 185 15.51 -0.19 -8.49
N THR A 186 16.77 -0.18 -8.88
CA THR A 186 17.30 0.69 -9.92
C THR A 186 18.01 -0.12 -11.00
N ALA A 187 17.93 0.36 -12.23
CA ALA A 187 18.69 -0.13 -13.37
C ALA A 187 19.77 0.89 -13.72
N ILE A 188 21.00 0.42 -13.89
CA ILE A 188 22.17 1.26 -14.19
C ILE A 188 22.79 0.72 -15.47
N TYR A 189 22.76 1.52 -16.54
CA TYR A 189 23.39 1.15 -17.80
C TYR A 189 24.92 1.32 -17.72
N ALA A 190 25.65 0.25 -18.05
CA ALA A 190 27.10 0.13 -17.99
C ALA A 190 27.74 -0.19 -19.34
N GLY A 191 26.97 -0.16 -20.44
CA GLY A 191 27.47 -0.43 -21.78
C GLY A 191 28.35 0.68 -22.38
N SER A 192 28.76 0.50 -23.63
CA SER A 192 29.71 1.40 -24.30
C SER A 192 29.11 2.72 -24.77
N GLU A 193 27.81 2.74 -25.09
CA GLU A 193 27.12 3.92 -25.59
C GLU A 193 26.79 4.92 -24.48
N SER A 194 26.42 6.15 -24.85
CA SER A 194 26.01 7.16 -23.87
C SER A 194 24.61 6.92 -23.31
N LEU A 195 23.77 6.25 -24.08
CA LEU A 195 22.35 6.08 -23.82
C LEU A 195 21.91 4.69 -24.25
N PHE A 196 21.00 4.09 -23.48
CA PHE A 196 20.29 2.88 -23.82
C PHE A 196 18.79 3.17 -23.84
N ASP A 197 18.11 2.85 -24.94
CA ASP A 197 16.67 2.96 -25.09
C ASP A 197 16.08 1.56 -25.27
N ASP A 198 15.18 1.15 -24.38
CA ASP A 198 14.52 -0.15 -24.48
C ASP A 198 13.31 -0.16 -25.44
N HIS A 199 12.99 1.01 -26.02
CA HIS A 199 11.85 1.28 -26.88
C HIS A 199 10.48 0.94 -26.27
N ALA A 200 10.43 0.78 -24.94
CA ALA A 200 9.23 0.57 -24.16
C ALA A 200 9.03 1.67 -23.09
N GLY A 201 9.69 2.82 -23.28
CA GLY A 201 9.56 4.00 -22.44
C GLY A 201 10.70 4.18 -21.43
N HIS A 202 11.68 3.27 -21.36
CA HIS A 202 12.82 3.40 -20.47
C HIS A 202 14.06 3.88 -21.23
N LEU A 203 14.56 5.04 -20.81
CA LEU A 203 15.78 5.64 -21.33
C LEU A 203 16.82 5.70 -20.21
N LEU A 204 17.90 4.94 -20.35
CA LEU A 204 18.96 4.83 -19.36
C LEU A 204 20.20 5.59 -19.84
N GLU A 205 20.61 6.60 -19.09
CA GLU A 205 21.90 7.26 -19.26
C GLU A 205 23.01 6.41 -18.63
N ARG A 206 24.16 6.30 -19.31
CA ARG A 206 25.28 5.49 -18.81
C ARG A 206 25.75 5.95 -17.43
N GLY A 207 25.76 5.03 -16.47
CA GLY A 207 26.20 5.26 -15.10
C GLY A 207 25.20 5.99 -14.20
N ILE A 208 24.01 6.38 -14.71
CA ILE A 208 22.98 7.05 -13.93
C ILE A 208 21.90 6.04 -13.53
N PRO A 209 21.61 5.85 -12.23
CA PRO A 209 20.55 4.97 -11.79
C PRO A 209 19.16 5.48 -12.18
N LEU A 210 18.40 4.64 -12.87
CA LEU A 210 16.98 4.85 -13.15
C LEU A 210 16.15 3.92 -12.28
N ALA A 211 15.17 4.45 -11.55
CA ALA A 211 14.26 3.59 -10.79
C ALA A 211 13.31 2.85 -11.74
N VAL A 212 13.20 1.54 -11.57
CA VAL A 212 12.40 0.65 -12.43
C VAL A 212 11.51 -0.24 -11.59
N CYS A 213 10.38 -0.66 -12.14
CA CYS A 213 9.52 -1.64 -11.48
C CYS A 213 10.15 -3.04 -11.53
N ASP A 214 9.69 -3.92 -10.65
CA ASP A 214 10.29 -5.24 -10.44
C ASP A 214 10.28 -6.13 -11.69
N LYS A 215 9.22 -6.03 -12.53
CA LYS A 215 9.15 -6.75 -13.81
C LYS A 215 10.14 -6.20 -14.84
N THR A 216 10.32 -4.87 -14.91
CA THR A 216 11.32 -4.25 -15.79
C THR A 216 12.72 -4.62 -15.34
N ALA A 217 12.99 -4.60 -14.03
CA ALA A 217 14.24 -5.04 -13.45
C ALA A 217 14.55 -6.50 -13.82
N ALA A 218 13.57 -7.40 -13.71
CA ALA A 218 13.70 -8.79 -14.12
C ALA A 218 13.96 -8.94 -15.63
N LYS A 219 13.23 -8.19 -16.47
CA LYS A 219 13.44 -8.17 -17.93
C LYS A 219 14.86 -7.75 -18.29
N PHE A 220 15.37 -6.67 -17.69
CA PHE A 220 16.72 -6.19 -17.95
C PHE A 220 17.80 -7.15 -17.46
N ALA A 221 17.64 -7.72 -16.26
CA ALA A 221 18.55 -8.75 -15.75
C ALA A 221 18.64 -9.98 -16.68
N LEU A 222 17.54 -10.34 -17.34
CA LEU A 222 17.50 -11.46 -18.27
C LEU A 222 18.07 -11.12 -19.65
N GLN A 223 17.68 -9.96 -20.22
CA GLN A 223 17.98 -9.60 -21.61
C GLN A 223 19.33 -8.90 -21.78
N PHE A 224 19.77 -8.15 -20.78
CA PHE A 224 20.98 -7.31 -20.83
C PHE A 224 21.90 -7.53 -19.62
N PRO A 225 22.22 -8.78 -19.22
CA PRO A 225 22.95 -9.06 -17.97
C PRO A 225 24.37 -8.51 -17.92
N GLN A 226 24.98 -8.19 -19.08
CA GLN A 226 26.33 -7.63 -19.16
C GLN A 226 26.33 -6.09 -19.20
N ASP A 227 25.21 -5.50 -19.65
CA ASP A 227 25.12 -4.07 -19.96
C ASP A 227 24.28 -3.30 -18.94
N ILE A 228 23.40 -3.97 -18.18
CA ILE A 228 22.53 -3.33 -17.19
C ILE A 228 22.70 -4.01 -15.84
N ILE A 229 23.14 -3.23 -14.87
CA ILE A 229 23.24 -3.65 -13.47
C ILE A 229 21.92 -3.32 -12.77
N ILE A 230 21.36 -4.31 -12.08
CA ILE A 230 20.13 -4.16 -11.28
C ILE A 230 20.48 -4.19 -9.80
N THR A 231 20.00 -3.21 -9.04
CA THR A 231 20.15 -3.20 -7.59
C THR A 231 19.07 -4.05 -6.91
N ASP A 232 19.38 -4.53 -5.71
CA ASP A 232 18.37 -5.12 -4.83
C ASP A 232 17.30 -4.10 -4.43
N SER A 233 16.18 -4.61 -3.91
CA SER A 233 15.08 -3.80 -3.39
C SER A 233 15.53 -3.04 -2.14
N THR A 234 15.39 -1.72 -2.16
CA THR A 234 15.60 -0.87 -0.98
C THR A 234 14.37 -0.81 -0.08
N TRP A 235 13.23 -1.33 -0.55
CA TRP A 235 11.90 -1.21 0.06
C TRP A 235 11.46 0.24 0.28
N HIS A 236 12.07 1.16 -0.47
CA HIS A 236 11.81 2.57 -0.42
C HIS A 236 11.87 3.17 -1.82
N TYR A 237 10.70 3.39 -2.40
CA TYR A 237 10.54 4.16 -3.62
C TYR A 237 10.00 5.55 -3.27
N GLY A 238 10.72 6.60 -3.64
CA GLY A 238 10.38 8.00 -3.34
C GLY A 238 9.37 8.64 -4.31
N GLY A 239 8.97 7.92 -5.37
CA GLY A 239 8.22 8.48 -6.49
C GLY A 239 9.16 9.13 -7.52
N GLY A 240 8.67 9.37 -8.73
CA GLY A 240 9.41 10.12 -9.76
C GLY A 240 10.32 9.28 -10.68
N GLY A 241 10.09 7.97 -10.80
CA GLY A 241 10.61 7.22 -11.95
C GLY A 241 9.75 7.52 -13.17
N CYS A 242 10.38 7.78 -14.32
CA CYS A 242 9.66 7.92 -15.59
C CYS A 242 8.84 6.65 -15.85
N CYS A 243 7.52 6.83 -15.91
CA CYS A 243 6.62 6.06 -16.76
C CYS A 243 6.08 7.06 -17.79
#